data_AF-A0A2W4RM84-F1
#
_entry.id   AF-A0A2W4RM84-F1
#
_cell.length_a   1.000
_cell.length_b   1.000
_cell.length_c   1.000
_cell.angle_alpha   90.00
_cell.angle_beta   90.00
_cell.angle_gamma   90.00
#
_symmetry.space_group_name_H-M   'P 1'
#
loop_
_entity.id
_entity.type
_entity.pdbx_description
1 polymer ?
#
loop_
_entity_poly.entity_id
_entity_poly.type
_entity_poly.pdbx_seq_one_letter_code
_entity_poly.pdbx_strand_id
1 'polypeptide(L)'
;MGSAHPAFSVFTACAPASGSRRDAVPLPSMRRLLALVFVLLFLAAGLYFAASRLPGPSVTIASPGAWVGASTPLDIVVEGADVEQGALQVTFEQDDRSTVLVDTASGENSRQVSSDGPGRLRVTHLIDRTSVPGLASGPARVVVTASRPVLRGLRDVQSTVSHDVTVRLEPPRVSVVSTHHYVNQGGAELVVYRVSPEDVESGVRVGDIEYPGYPASGISLDGRSPVDPALRVAFFAVLHDQPVDTPIRLYARDEAGNQATAAFDTRIFPKPFKNSRIAIDDAFMSRVVPAILSGTSEIAPEGSLLDQFLAINGELRRRNAERIASFAAETEPRMLWNGVVFHPFTNTAVQSAFADRRTYLYGGREVDQQVHLGFDLASVQQAPIPAANAGRVLFADELGIYGNCVIVDHGLGVQSLYAHLSSFSVSAGDVVEKGQEVGRTGITGLAGGDHLHFTMLLQGQMINPIEWWDPKWTEDRVLRKLRAVLPGS
;
A
#
# COMPACT_ATOMS: atom_id res chain seq x y z
N MET A 1 18.92 56.17 52.28
CA MET A 1 19.20 55.85 53.70
C MET A 1 20.67 55.43 53.80
N GLY A 2 21.44 56.10 54.68
CA GLY A 2 22.80 55.74 55.13
C GLY A 2 23.91 55.87 54.08
N SER A 3 24.77 56.88 53.95
CA SER A 3 25.54 57.72 54.88
C SER A 3 26.51 56.98 55.80
N ALA A 4 27.82 57.06 55.51
CA ALA A 4 28.90 57.36 56.46
C ALA A 4 30.21 57.63 55.66
N HIS A 5 30.75 58.85 55.55
CA HIS A 5 31.50 59.67 56.53
C HIS A 5 33.03 59.36 56.59
N PRO A 6 33.89 60.33 56.97
CA PRO A 6 34.86 60.94 56.05
C PRO A 6 36.31 61.00 56.57
N ALA A 7 37.18 61.67 55.78
CA ALA A 7 38.34 62.50 56.13
C ALA A 7 39.50 61.92 56.97
N PHE A 8 40.74 62.07 56.48
CA PHE A 8 41.70 63.06 57.04
C PHE A 8 42.94 63.20 56.15
N SER A 9 43.50 64.42 56.20
CA SER A 9 44.59 65.00 55.42
C SER A 9 45.97 64.69 56.02
N VAL A 10 47.07 64.87 55.25
CA VAL A 10 48.28 65.66 55.62
C VAL A 10 49.38 65.60 54.53
N PHE A 11 49.94 66.78 54.23
CA PHE A 11 51.13 67.22 53.44
C PHE A 11 52.42 66.36 53.66
N THR A 12 53.52 66.34 52.89
CA THR A 12 54.35 67.30 52.09
C THR A 12 55.40 66.40 51.36
N ALA A 13 55.96 66.61 50.15
CA ALA A 13 56.93 67.64 49.73
C ALA A 13 57.43 67.40 48.27
N CYS A 14 57.85 68.51 47.61
CA CYS A 14 58.81 68.74 46.49
C CYS A 14 59.30 67.59 45.59
N ALA A 15 59.58 67.68 44.27
CA ALA A 15 59.60 68.67 43.15
C ALA A 15 60.20 67.88 41.92
N PRO A 16 60.50 68.44 40.72
CA PRO A 16 59.76 69.29 39.78
C PRO A 16 59.61 68.68 38.34
N ALA A 17 59.02 69.49 37.45
CA ALA A 17 58.58 69.30 36.08
C ALA A 17 59.57 68.75 35.01
N SER A 18 59.03 68.14 33.94
CA SER A 18 59.33 68.50 32.53
C SER A 18 58.44 67.72 31.54
N GLY A 19 58.10 68.36 30.41
CA GLY A 19 57.06 67.91 29.48
C GLY A 19 57.41 66.66 28.66
N SER A 20 56.38 65.88 28.30
CA SER A 20 56.50 64.77 27.37
C SER A 20 56.09 65.18 25.95
N ARG A 21 57.00 64.87 25.03
CA ARG A 21 56.87 64.98 23.58
C ARG A 21 55.80 64.01 23.07
N ARG A 22 55.21 64.35 21.92
CA ARG A 22 54.49 63.40 21.07
C ARG A 22 55.49 62.34 20.58
N ASP A 23 55.46 61.16 21.18
CA ASP A 23 56.26 60.03 20.74
C ASP A 23 55.61 59.39 19.51
N ALA A 24 56.37 59.36 18.41
CA ALA A 24 56.05 58.59 17.22
C ALA A 24 56.19 57.10 17.53
N VAL A 25 55.16 56.31 17.23
CA VAL A 25 55.17 54.85 17.40
C VAL A 25 56.29 54.26 16.51
N PRO A 26 57.25 53.48 17.07
CA PRO A 26 58.34 52.93 16.28
C PRO A 26 57.83 51.82 15.36
N LEU A 27 58.22 51.86 14.08
CA LEU A 27 57.92 50.81 13.10
C LEU A 27 58.63 49.50 13.49
N PRO A 28 57.96 48.34 13.40
CA PRO A 28 58.54 47.05 13.76
C PRO A 28 59.74 46.69 12.87
N SER A 29 60.77 46.06 13.45
CA SER A 29 61.95 45.62 12.70
C SER A 29 61.57 44.58 11.63
N MET A 30 62.22 44.64 10.46
CA MET A 30 61.96 43.76 9.29
C MET A 30 61.85 42.27 9.64
N ARG A 31 62.63 41.79 10.62
CA ARG A 31 62.59 40.40 11.10
C ARG A 31 61.27 40.05 11.84
N ARG A 32 60.71 40.98 12.61
CA ARG A 32 59.40 40.81 13.27
C ARG A 32 58.26 40.83 12.26
N LEU A 33 58.38 41.66 11.22
CA LEU A 33 57.43 41.69 10.11
C LEU A 33 57.43 40.37 9.33
N LEU A 34 58.61 39.86 8.98
CA LEU A 34 58.75 38.57 8.29
C LEU A 34 58.25 37.38 9.13
N ALA A 35 58.53 37.37 10.44
CA ALA A 35 58.02 36.34 11.34
C ALA A 35 56.48 36.38 11.45
N LEU A 36 55.89 37.58 11.51
CA LEU A 36 54.43 37.75 11.52
C LEU A 36 53.81 37.25 10.21
N VAL A 37 54.40 37.55 9.05
CA VAL A 37 53.96 37.06 7.75
C VAL A 37 54.01 35.52 7.70
N PHE A 38 55.07 34.90 8.21
CA PHE A 38 55.20 33.45 8.22
C PHE A 38 54.15 32.77 9.11
N VAL A 39 53.86 33.34 10.28
CA VAL A 39 52.79 32.87 11.18
C VAL A 39 51.42 33.03 10.52
N LEU A 40 51.15 34.16 9.86
CA LEU A 40 49.90 34.37 9.13
C LEU A 40 49.75 33.40 7.96
N LEU A 41 50.82 33.11 7.23
CA LEU A 41 50.82 32.10 6.16
C LEU A 41 50.57 30.70 6.71
N PHE A 42 51.17 30.35 7.85
CA PHE A 42 50.96 29.05 8.49
C PHE A 42 49.52 28.91 9.02
N LEU A 43 48.96 29.96 9.62
CA LEU A 43 47.56 30.01 10.04
C LEU A 43 46.60 29.97 8.84
N ALA A 44 46.90 30.69 7.75
CA ALA A 44 46.11 30.65 6.53
C ALA A 44 46.16 29.27 5.87
N ALA A 45 47.33 28.62 5.82
CA ALA A 45 47.49 27.25 5.35
C ALA A 45 46.75 26.26 6.25
N GLY A 46 46.81 26.44 7.57
CA GLY A 46 46.07 25.67 8.55
C GLY A 46 44.56 25.81 8.38
N LEU A 47 44.06 27.03 8.18
CA LEU A 47 42.65 27.33 7.93
C LEU A 47 42.18 26.77 6.58
N TYR A 48 43.00 26.91 5.53
CA TYR A 48 42.75 26.35 4.20
C TYR A 48 42.65 24.82 4.25
N PHE A 49 43.53 24.18 5.03
CA PHE A 49 43.51 22.73 5.24
C PHE A 49 42.34 22.28 6.13
N ALA A 50 42.02 23.01 7.21
CA ALA A 50 40.87 22.70 8.05
C ALA A 50 39.55 22.83 7.28
N ALA A 51 39.42 23.84 6.41
CA ALA A 51 38.25 24.02 5.57
C ALA A 51 38.00 22.86 4.58
N SER A 52 39.05 22.13 4.18
CA SER A 52 38.92 20.95 3.32
C SER A 52 38.22 19.77 3.98
N ARG A 53 38.09 19.82 5.31
CA ARG A 53 37.46 18.78 6.12
C ARG A 53 36.03 19.14 6.52
N LEU A 54 35.52 20.29 6.06
CA LEU A 54 34.13 20.64 6.25
C LEU A 54 33.24 19.66 5.46
N PRO A 55 32.05 19.34 5.95
CA PRO A 55 31.13 18.47 5.23
C PRO A 55 30.70 19.13 3.91
N GLY A 56 30.67 18.34 2.84
CA GLY A 56 30.06 18.74 1.58
C GLY A 56 28.52 18.87 1.69
N PRO A 57 27.84 19.21 0.60
CA PRO A 57 26.38 19.20 0.55
C PRO A 57 25.81 17.81 0.88
N SER A 58 24.63 17.75 1.49
CA SER A 58 23.84 16.52 1.57
C SER A 58 23.16 16.26 0.22
N VAL A 59 23.11 15.01 -0.22
CA VAL A 59 22.49 14.61 -1.49
C VAL A 59 21.54 13.46 -1.23
N THR A 60 20.30 13.61 -1.67
CA THR A 60 19.24 12.58 -1.58
C THR A 60 18.71 12.29 -2.98
N ILE A 61 18.76 11.03 -3.40
CA ILE A 61 18.16 10.57 -4.66
C ILE A 61 16.79 9.98 -4.30
N ALA A 62 15.71 10.72 -4.57
CA ALA A 62 14.34 10.27 -4.29
C ALA A 62 13.81 9.33 -5.38
N SER A 63 14.27 9.49 -6.62
CA SER A 63 13.99 8.61 -7.76
C SER A 63 15.20 8.61 -8.69
N PRO A 64 15.55 7.49 -9.36
CA PRO A 64 14.85 6.19 -9.38
C PRO A 64 14.91 5.42 -8.05
N GLY A 65 13.98 4.47 -7.88
CA GLY A 65 14.08 3.41 -6.88
C GLY A 65 15.14 2.37 -7.29
N ALA A 66 14.87 1.08 -7.09
CA ALA A 66 15.79 0.02 -7.51
C ALA A 66 15.82 -0.22 -9.03
N TRP A 67 14.82 0.26 -9.77
CA TRP A 67 14.61 -0.06 -11.18
C TRP A 67 14.56 1.17 -12.08
N VAL A 68 15.07 1.00 -13.30
CA VAL A 68 14.95 1.98 -14.39
C VAL A 68 14.29 1.28 -15.58
N GLY A 69 13.21 1.86 -16.07
CA GLY A 69 12.48 1.40 -17.25
C GLY A 69 12.74 2.25 -18.48
N ALA A 70 11.80 2.21 -19.42
CA ALA A 70 11.90 2.96 -20.67
C ALA A 70 11.85 4.49 -20.48
N SER A 71 11.20 4.94 -19.41
CA SER A 71 11.09 6.36 -19.04
C SER A 71 10.91 6.47 -17.53
N THR A 72 12.01 6.66 -16.79
CA THR A 72 11.99 6.72 -15.33
C THR A 72 12.31 8.12 -14.82
N PRO A 73 11.50 8.69 -13.91
CA PRO A 73 11.81 9.96 -13.27
C PRO A 73 13.13 9.93 -12.50
N LEU A 74 13.89 11.01 -12.63
CA LEU A 74 15.05 11.31 -11.80
C LEU A 74 14.71 12.51 -10.93
N ASP A 75 14.71 12.31 -9.63
CA ASP A 75 14.42 13.36 -8.65
C ASP A 75 15.50 13.36 -7.58
N ILE A 76 16.28 14.43 -7.51
CA ILE A 76 17.42 14.56 -6.61
C ILE A 76 17.27 15.85 -5.84
N VAL A 77 17.48 15.78 -4.53
CA VAL A 77 17.53 16.94 -3.65
C VAL A 77 18.95 17.10 -3.12
N VAL A 78 19.51 18.29 -3.26
CA VAL A 78 20.83 18.66 -2.74
C VAL A 78 20.65 19.79 -1.73
N GLU A 79 21.19 19.62 -0.53
CA GLU A 79 21.03 20.55 0.59
C GLU A 79 22.38 20.96 1.16
N GLY A 80 22.55 22.27 1.40
CA GLY A 80 23.78 22.79 2.00
C GLY A 80 23.86 24.31 1.88
N ALA A 81 24.64 24.92 2.78
CA ALA A 81 24.91 26.35 2.72
C ALA A 81 25.64 26.72 1.40
N ASP A 82 25.14 27.75 0.72
CA ASP A 82 25.69 28.28 -0.53
C ASP A 82 25.81 27.25 -1.66
N VAL A 83 25.00 26.18 -1.64
CA VAL A 83 25.05 25.12 -2.65
C VAL A 83 24.69 25.63 -4.05
N GLU A 84 23.89 26.69 -4.14
CA GLU A 84 23.54 27.37 -5.40
C GLU A 84 24.75 28.04 -6.08
N GLN A 85 25.83 28.26 -5.34
CA GLN A 85 27.09 28.81 -5.84
C GLN A 85 28.11 27.72 -6.19
N GLY A 86 27.80 26.45 -5.94
CA GLY A 86 28.65 25.31 -6.24
C GLY A 86 28.36 24.65 -7.59
N ALA A 87 29.10 23.57 -7.88
CA ALA A 87 28.89 22.73 -9.06
C ALA A 87 28.04 21.50 -8.70
N LEU A 88 27.22 21.07 -9.65
CA LEU A 88 26.40 19.87 -9.54
C LEU A 88 26.51 19.09 -10.84
N GLN A 89 26.92 17.83 -10.73
CA GLN A 89 26.98 16.88 -11.82
C GLN A 89 26.18 15.63 -11.46
N VAL A 90 25.35 15.18 -12.37
CA VAL A 90 24.59 13.94 -12.28
C VAL A 90 24.96 13.09 -13.49
N THR A 91 25.45 11.88 -13.26
CA THR A 91 25.81 10.94 -14.30
C THR A 91 25.05 9.62 -14.16
N PHE A 92 24.84 8.97 -15.30
CA PHE A 92 24.35 7.61 -15.40
C PHE A 92 25.45 6.71 -15.92
N GLU A 93 25.83 5.71 -15.13
CA GLU A 93 26.92 4.79 -15.42
C GLU A 93 26.37 3.40 -15.75
N GLN A 94 26.73 2.86 -16.91
CA GLN A 94 26.36 1.52 -17.36
C GLN A 94 27.39 0.95 -18.33
N ASP A 95 27.83 -0.29 -18.14
CA ASP A 95 28.78 -1.01 -19.01
C ASP A 95 30.01 -0.18 -19.38
N ASP A 96 30.71 0.37 -18.37
CA ASP A 96 31.88 1.26 -18.50
C ASP A 96 31.62 2.58 -19.25
N ARG A 97 30.37 2.88 -19.63
CA ARG A 97 29.95 4.17 -20.18
C ARG A 97 29.41 5.05 -19.07
N SER A 98 29.83 6.31 -19.04
CA SER A 98 29.29 7.34 -18.15
C SER A 98 28.65 8.43 -19.01
N THR A 99 27.35 8.64 -18.83
CA THR A 99 26.57 9.66 -19.54
C THR A 99 26.21 10.77 -18.57
N VAL A 100 26.54 12.02 -18.91
CA VAL A 100 26.14 13.17 -18.12
C VAL A 100 24.66 13.45 -18.35
N LEU A 101 23.88 13.43 -17.28
CA LEU A 101 22.46 13.77 -17.30
C LEU A 101 22.26 15.27 -17.03
N VAL A 102 23.01 15.82 -16.09
CA VAL A 102 23.01 17.23 -15.70
C VAL A 102 24.43 17.63 -15.32
N ASP A 103 24.88 18.79 -15.77
CA ASP A 103 26.12 19.41 -15.32
C ASP A 103 25.96 20.94 -15.31
N THR A 104 25.92 21.53 -14.11
CA THR A 104 25.74 22.98 -13.96
C THR A 104 26.97 23.77 -14.37
N ALA A 105 28.17 23.17 -14.39
CA ALA A 105 29.40 23.86 -14.76
C ALA A 105 29.52 24.02 -16.29
N SER A 106 29.17 22.99 -17.05
CA SER A 106 29.11 23.06 -18.52
C SER A 106 27.80 23.67 -19.05
N GLY A 107 26.78 23.76 -18.20
CA GLY A 107 25.44 24.23 -18.54
C GLY A 107 24.52 23.14 -19.12
N GLU A 108 25.02 21.91 -19.25
CA GLU A 108 24.29 20.76 -19.77
C GLU A 108 23.07 20.46 -18.89
N ASN A 109 21.88 20.56 -19.50
CA ASN A 109 20.58 20.38 -18.85
C ASN A 109 20.40 21.18 -17.54
N SER A 110 21.09 22.31 -17.37
CA SER A 110 21.00 23.17 -16.17
C SER A 110 19.59 23.65 -15.86
N ARG A 111 18.72 23.76 -16.88
CA ARG A 111 17.27 24.06 -16.73
C ARG A 111 16.48 23.02 -15.92
N GLN A 112 17.01 21.81 -15.76
CA GLN A 112 16.41 20.74 -14.95
C GLN A 112 16.73 20.89 -13.47
N VAL A 113 17.58 21.86 -13.11
CA VAL A 113 17.91 22.23 -11.74
C VAL A 113 17.10 23.45 -11.35
N SER A 114 16.42 23.36 -10.21
CA SER A 114 15.63 24.44 -9.63
C SER A 114 16.01 24.67 -8.17
N SER A 115 15.81 25.89 -7.67
CA SER A 115 15.91 26.17 -6.24
C SER A 115 14.62 25.76 -5.55
N ASP A 116 14.73 25.00 -4.46
CA ASP A 116 13.61 24.55 -3.62
C ASP A 116 13.70 25.19 -2.22
N GLY A 117 14.01 26.49 -2.20
CA GLY A 117 14.27 27.27 -1.00
C GLY A 117 15.76 27.53 -0.75
N PRO A 118 16.10 28.37 0.25
CA PRO A 118 17.48 28.73 0.54
C PRO A 118 18.33 27.52 0.94
N GLY A 119 19.47 27.35 0.27
CA GLY A 119 20.40 26.25 0.52
C GLY A 119 19.90 24.89 0.01
N ARG A 120 18.96 24.88 -0.94
CA ARG A 120 18.34 23.66 -1.47
C ARG A 120 18.15 23.73 -2.98
N LEU A 121 18.71 22.74 -3.67
CA LEU A 121 18.52 22.52 -5.09
C LEU A 121 17.74 21.23 -5.32
N ARG A 122 16.87 21.23 -6.33
CA ARG A 122 16.17 20.05 -6.81
C ARG A 122 16.44 19.83 -8.29
N VAL A 123 16.83 18.62 -8.64
CA VAL A 123 16.97 18.16 -10.02
C VAL A 123 15.74 17.34 -10.38
N THR A 124 15.06 17.71 -11.46
CA THR A 124 13.96 16.91 -12.01
C THR A 124 14.28 16.60 -13.47
N HIS A 125 14.54 15.33 -13.77
CA HIS A 125 14.86 14.89 -15.13
C HIS A 125 14.25 13.52 -15.44
N LEU A 126 14.52 12.96 -16.62
CA LEU A 126 14.12 11.62 -17.01
C LEU A 126 15.35 10.80 -17.38
N ILE A 127 15.37 9.54 -16.97
CA ILE A 127 16.26 8.51 -17.51
C ILE A 127 15.46 7.78 -18.59
N ASP A 128 15.83 8.00 -19.84
CA ASP A 128 15.25 7.34 -21.01
C ASP A 128 16.32 7.20 -22.11
N ARG A 129 15.94 6.69 -23.29
CA ARG A 129 16.89 6.52 -24.41
C ARG A 129 17.36 7.85 -25.02
N THR A 130 16.71 8.97 -24.71
CA THR A 130 17.09 10.30 -25.20
C THR A 130 18.14 10.93 -24.30
N SER A 131 18.02 10.79 -22.97
CA SER A 131 18.99 11.28 -21.99
C SER A 131 20.17 10.33 -21.79
N VAL A 132 19.97 9.02 -22.00
CA VAL A 132 21.03 8.00 -21.97
C VAL A 132 21.07 7.23 -23.30
N PRO A 133 21.84 7.73 -24.29
CA PRO A 133 22.01 7.03 -25.55
C PRO A 133 22.60 5.63 -25.37
N GLY A 134 21.86 4.62 -25.81
CA GLY A 134 22.25 3.21 -25.68
C GLY A 134 22.00 2.62 -24.28
N LEU A 135 21.02 3.17 -23.55
CA LEU A 135 20.42 2.54 -22.37
C LEU A 135 20.02 1.09 -22.70
N ALA A 136 20.57 0.14 -21.94
CA ALA A 136 20.37 -1.30 -22.12
C ALA A 136 19.90 -1.94 -20.81
N SER A 137 19.26 -3.11 -20.89
CA SER A 137 18.88 -3.88 -19.69
C SER A 137 20.13 -4.40 -18.97
N GLY A 138 20.18 -4.29 -17.65
CA GLY A 138 21.33 -4.69 -16.84
C GLY A 138 21.60 -3.79 -15.65
N PRO A 139 22.64 -4.06 -14.85
CA PRO A 139 23.04 -3.20 -13.74
C PRO A 139 23.50 -1.83 -14.24
N ALA A 140 23.19 -0.78 -13.50
CA ALA A 140 23.64 0.58 -13.74
C ALA A 140 23.73 1.35 -12.42
N ARG A 141 24.22 2.59 -12.48
CA ARG A 141 24.35 3.45 -11.31
C ARG A 141 24.05 4.90 -11.66
N VAL A 142 23.34 5.58 -10.78
CA VAL A 142 23.22 7.04 -10.79
C VAL A 142 24.26 7.60 -9.83
N VAL A 143 25.15 8.46 -10.31
CA VAL A 143 26.16 9.12 -9.48
C VAL A 143 25.88 10.62 -9.46
N VAL A 144 25.83 11.19 -8.27
CA VAL A 144 25.60 12.61 -8.06
C VAL A 144 26.79 13.18 -7.30
N THR A 145 27.47 14.13 -7.93
CA THR A 145 28.55 14.90 -7.31
C THR A 145 28.11 16.34 -7.16
N ALA A 146 28.09 16.84 -5.93
CA ALA A 146 27.72 18.21 -5.62
C ALA A 146 28.83 18.88 -4.81
N SER A 147 29.16 20.12 -5.14
CA SER A 147 30.10 20.95 -4.40
C SER A 147 29.43 22.21 -3.85
N ARG A 148 30.10 22.83 -2.88
CA ARG A 148 29.77 24.17 -2.39
C ARG A 148 31.05 24.93 -2.06
N PRO A 149 31.08 26.25 -2.26
CA PRO A 149 32.20 27.07 -1.84
C PRO A 149 32.29 27.17 -0.32
N VAL A 150 33.52 27.21 0.18
CA VAL A 150 33.88 27.52 1.57
C VAL A 150 34.98 28.57 1.58
N LEU A 151 35.25 29.16 2.76
CA LEU A 151 36.24 30.24 2.91
C LEU A 151 36.02 31.40 1.92
N ARG A 152 34.75 31.83 1.72
CA ARG A 152 34.39 32.89 0.78
C ARG A 152 34.82 32.59 -0.67
N GLY A 153 34.73 31.33 -1.10
CA GLY A 153 35.05 30.90 -2.46
C GLY A 153 36.53 30.63 -2.72
N LEU A 154 37.38 30.63 -1.69
CA LEU A 154 38.80 30.26 -1.84
C LEU A 154 39.02 28.75 -1.95
N ARG A 155 38.00 27.94 -1.64
CA ARG A 155 38.06 26.48 -1.70
C ARG A 155 36.65 25.89 -1.82
N ASP A 156 36.52 24.73 -2.44
CA ASP A 156 35.28 23.97 -2.48
C ASP A 156 35.38 22.70 -1.63
N VAL A 157 34.24 22.27 -1.10
CA VAL A 157 34.04 20.94 -0.52
C VAL A 157 32.94 20.24 -1.29
N GLN A 158 33.10 18.93 -1.51
CA GLN A 158 32.20 18.14 -2.34
C GLN A 158 31.70 16.90 -1.61
N SER A 159 30.54 16.43 -2.05
CA SER A 159 29.96 15.14 -1.70
C SER A 159 29.69 14.36 -2.98
N THR A 160 29.82 13.05 -2.93
CA THR A 160 29.43 12.15 -4.02
C THR A 160 28.59 11.04 -3.45
N VAL A 161 27.41 10.83 -4.03
CA VAL A 161 26.47 9.77 -3.66
C VAL A 161 26.20 8.95 -4.91
N SER A 162 26.28 7.63 -4.77
CA SER A 162 25.95 6.67 -5.81
C SER A 162 24.73 5.85 -5.41
N HIS A 163 23.84 5.61 -6.36
CA HIS A 163 22.67 4.75 -6.20
C HIS A 163 22.67 3.68 -7.29
N ASP A 164 22.79 2.42 -6.89
CA ASP A 164 22.78 1.28 -7.80
C ASP A 164 21.33 0.97 -8.23
N VAL A 165 21.14 0.75 -9.53
CA VAL A 165 19.84 0.46 -10.14
C VAL A 165 19.97 -0.69 -11.12
N THR A 166 18.85 -1.36 -11.40
CA THR A 166 18.78 -2.34 -12.49
C THR A 166 17.85 -1.82 -13.59
N VAL A 167 18.37 -1.72 -14.81
CA VAL A 167 17.61 -1.33 -15.97
C VAL A 167 16.84 -2.54 -16.50
N ARG A 168 15.52 -2.41 -16.67
CA ARG A 168 14.62 -3.42 -17.24
C ARG A 168 13.73 -2.77 -18.30
N LEU A 169 14.06 -3.02 -19.57
CA LEU A 169 13.35 -2.42 -20.71
C LEU A 169 12.35 -3.38 -21.38
N GLU A 170 12.45 -4.67 -21.08
CA GLU A 170 11.60 -5.69 -21.69
C GLU A 170 10.34 -5.89 -20.84
N PRO A 171 9.15 -5.84 -21.46
CA PRO A 171 7.92 -6.16 -20.75
C PRO A 171 7.90 -7.59 -20.22
N PRO A 172 7.19 -7.82 -19.11
CA PRO A 172 6.98 -9.18 -18.61
C PRO A 172 6.24 -10.03 -19.65
N ARG A 173 6.37 -11.35 -19.52
CA ARG A 173 5.60 -12.32 -20.30
C ARG A 173 4.56 -12.94 -19.39
N VAL A 174 3.34 -13.06 -19.88
CA VAL A 174 2.24 -13.68 -19.15
C VAL A 174 1.45 -14.59 -20.10
N SER A 175 1.18 -15.82 -19.67
CA SER A 175 0.49 -16.81 -20.50
C SER A 175 -0.36 -17.77 -19.66
N VAL A 176 -1.58 -18.04 -20.10
CA VAL A 176 -2.47 -19.00 -19.45
C VAL A 176 -1.96 -20.43 -19.59
N VAL A 177 -2.16 -21.25 -18.55
CA VAL A 177 -1.82 -22.68 -18.51
C VAL A 177 -3.08 -23.53 -18.40
N SER A 178 -3.99 -23.17 -17.50
CA SER A 178 -5.25 -23.90 -17.36
C SER A 178 -6.17 -23.70 -18.56
N THR A 179 -7.04 -24.66 -18.81
CA THR A 179 -8.07 -24.57 -19.85
C THR A 179 -9.47 -24.48 -19.21
N HIS A 180 -10.45 -24.02 -19.99
CA HIS A 180 -11.88 -23.97 -19.62
C HIS A 180 -12.22 -23.07 -18.41
N HIS A 181 -12.57 -21.80 -18.66
CA HIS A 181 -12.93 -20.81 -17.64
C HIS A 181 -14.40 -20.33 -17.80
N TYR A 182 -15.31 -21.20 -17.40
CA TYR A 182 -16.74 -20.98 -17.18
C TYR A 182 -17.02 -20.35 -15.82
N VAL A 183 -17.48 -19.10 -15.80
CA VAL A 183 -17.79 -18.36 -14.56
C VAL A 183 -19.26 -17.95 -14.58
N ASN A 184 -19.96 -18.09 -13.46
CA ASN A 184 -21.31 -17.55 -13.33
C ASN A 184 -21.25 -16.06 -12.97
N GLN A 185 -22.22 -15.26 -13.42
CA GLN A 185 -22.39 -13.91 -12.89
C GLN A 185 -22.65 -13.99 -11.37
N GLY A 186 -21.92 -13.21 -10.59
CA GLY A 186 -21.82 -13.30 -9.13
C GLY A 186 -20.94 -14.44 -8.61
N GLY A 187 -20.35 -15.25 -9.47
CA GLY A 187 -19.53 -16.42 -9.11
C GLY A 187 -18.03 -16.19 -9.26
N ALA A 188 -17.26 -17.23 -8.94
CA ALA A 188 -15.81 -17.24 -8.99
C ALA A 188 -15.27 -18.27 -9.99
N GLU A 189 -13.98 -18.16 -10.29
CA GLU A 189 -13.25 -19.09 -11.13
C GLU A 189 -11.75 -19.05 -10.79
N LEU A 190 -11.04 -20.14 -11.09
CA LEU A 190 -9.58 -20.21 -10.95
C LEU A 190 -8.89 -20.24 -12.32
N VAL A 191 -7.82 -19.45 -12.47
CA VAL A 191 -6.85 -19.59 -13.56
C VAL A 191 -5.48 -19.97 -13.02
N VAL A 192 -4.81 -20.88 -13.73
CA VAL A 192 -3.38 -21.18 -13.57
C VAL A 192 -2.66 -20.58 -14.78
N TYR A 193 -1.59 -19.84 -14.53
CA TYR A 193 -0.85 -19.14 -15.56
C TYR A 193 0.65 -19.11 -15.24
N ARG A 194 1.47 -18.72 -16.22
CA ARG A 194 2.89 -18.45 -16.05
C ARG A 194 3.18 -16.97 -16.21
N VAL A 195 4.17 -16.50 -15.45
CA VAL A 195 4.72 -15.15 -15.57
C VAL A 195 6.25 -15.18 -15.57
N SER A 196 6.87 -14.31 -16.36
CA SER A 196 8.32 -14.14 -16.39
C SER A 196 8.69 -12.66 -16.60
N PRO A 197 9.64 -12.10 -15.83
CA PRO A 197 10.30 -12.73 -14.68
C PRO A 197 9.32 -12.97 -13.52
N GLU A 198 9.73 -13.79 -12.56
CA GLU A 198 8.86 -14.30 -11.49
C GLU A 198 8.54 -13.24 -10.43
N ASP A 199 9.38 -12.21 -10.32
CA ASP A 199 9.27 -11.13 -9.34
C ASP A 199 8.22 -10.07 -9.69
N VAL A 200 7.57 -10.18 -10.86
CA VAL A 200 6.60 -9.19 -11.31
C VAL A 200 5.23 -9.42 -10.66
N GLU A 201 4.55 -8.32 -10.40
CA GLU A 201 3.15 -8.37 -10.02
C GLU A 201 2.32 -8.89 -11.20
N SER A 202 1.38 -9.78 -10.92
CA SER A 202 0.51 -10.35 -11.95
C SER A 202 -0.81 -10.83 -11.37
N GLY A 203 -1.79 -11.04 -12.23
CA GLY A 203 -3.10 -11.54 -11.81
C GLY A 203 -4.10 -11.54 -12.96
N VAL A 204 -5.37 -11.47 -12.60
CA VAL A 204 -6.49 -11.36 -13.53
C VAL A 204 -7.17 -10.01 -13.34
N ARG A 205 -7.44 -9.31 -14.43
CA ARG A 205 -8.30 -8.13 -14.45
C ARG A 205 -9.66 -8.49 -15.04
N VAL A 206 -10.73 -8.19 -14.31
CA VAL A 206 -12.13 -8.35 -14.72
C VAL A 206 -12.79 -6.96 -14.74
N GLY A 207 -12.92 -6.38 -15.93
CA GLY A 207 -13.28 -4.98 -16.07
C GLY A 207 -12.24 -4.08 -15.39
N ASP A 208 -12.65 -3.40 -14.32
CA ASP A 208 -11.79 -2.51 -13.53
C ASP A 208 -11.23 -3.16 -12.25
N ILE A 209 -11.62 -4.40 -11.96
CA ILE A 209 -11.21 -5.11 -10.73
C ILE A 209 -10.00 -5.99 -11.03
N GLU A 210 -8.95 -5.83 -10.23
CA GLU A 210 -7.76 -6.69 -10.27
C GLU A 210 -7.81 -7.73 -9.15
N TYR A 211 -7.65 -8.99 -9.53
CA TYR A 211 -7.46 -10.12 -8.64
C TYR A 211 -5.98 -10.55 -8.72
N PRO A 212 -5.15 -10.29 -7.70
CA PRO A 212 -3.74 -10.65 -7.76
C PRO A 212 -3.57 -12.17 -7.78
N GLY A 213 -2.53 -12.61 -8.47
CA GLY A 213 -2.11 -14.00 -8.50
C GLY A 213 -1.00 -14.29 -7.51
N TYR A 214 -0.98 -15.54 -7.07
CA TYR A 214 -0.10 -16.04 -6.03
C TYR A 214 0.83 -17.10 -6.58
N PRO A 215 2.04 -17.27 -6.02
CA PRO A 215 2.92 -18.38 -6.36
C PRO A 215 2.20 -19.72 -6.24
N ALA A 216 2.22 -20.53 -7.31
CA ALA A 216 1.56 -21.83 -7.29
C ALA A 216 2.19 -22.79 -6.27
N SER A 217 3.44 -22.55 -5.86
CA SER A 217 4.12 -23.26 -4.77
C SER A 217 3.44 -23.13 -3.41
N GLY A 218 2.56 -22.13 -3.22
CA GLY A 218 1.73 -21.99 -2.03
C GLY A 218 0.56 -22.99 -1.95
N ILE A 219 0.41 -23.88 -2.94
CA ILE A 219 -0.63 -24.90 -2.97
C ILE A 219 -0.03 -26.23 -2.52
N SER A 220 -0.74 -26.92 -1.62
CA SER A 220 -0.44 -28.30 -1.24
C SER A 220 -1.66 -29.18 -1.48
N LEU A 221 -1.56 -30.10 -2.43
CA LEU A 221 -2.60 -31.06 -2.78
C LEU A 221 -1.99 -32.46 -2.84
N ASP A 222 -2.60 -33.42 -2.16
CA ASP A 222 -2.13 -34.80 -2.08
C ASP A 222 -0.67 -34.91 -1.59
N GLY A 223 -0.26 -34.00 -0.70
CA GLY A 223 1.12 -33.91 -0.18
C GLY A 223 2.15 -33.38 -1.20
N ARG A 224 1.71 -32.79 -2.31
CA ARG A 224 2.57 -32.26 -3.38
C ARG A 224 2.28 -30.79 -3.64
N SER A 225 3.31 -30.09 -4.11
CA SER A 225 3.24 -28.68 -4.52
C SER A 225 3.88 -28.47 -5.90
N PRO A 226 3.35 -27.56 -6.72
CA PRO A 226 4.01 -27.11 -7.94
C PRO A 226 5.42 -26.57 -7.65
N VAL A 227 6.39 -26.94 -8.51
CA VAL A 227 7.81 -26.56 -8.34
C VAL A 227 8.29 -25.51 -9.33
N ASP A 228 7.53 -25.25 -10.39
CA ASP A 228 7.86 -24.24 -11.40
C ASP A 228 7.62 -22.84 -10.80
N PRO A 229 8.67 -22.04 -10.56
CA PRO A 229 8.55 -20.78 -9.86
C PRO A 229 7.88 -19.68 -10.70
N ALA A 230 7.77 -19.87 -12.03
CA ALA A 230 6.99 -19.04 -12.93
C ALA A 230 5.47 -19.29 -12.84
N LEU A 231 5.04 -20.41 -12.24
CA LEU A 231 3.61 -20.70 -12.10
C LEU A 231 2.97 -19.81 -11.04
N ARG A 232 1.79 -19.31 -11.42
CA ARG A 232 0.92 -18.51 -10.58
C ARG A 232 -0.51 -19.04 -10.66
N VAL A 233 -1.27 -18.79 -9.61
CA VAL A 233 -2.70 -19.05 -9.55
C VAL A 233 -3.43 -17.78 -9.14
N ALA A 234 -4.57 -17.51 -9.78
CA ALA A 234 -5.44 -16.42 -9.39
C ALA A 234 -6.87 -16.93 -9.39
N PHE A 235 -7.55 -16.74 -8.26
CA PHE A 235 -9.00 -16.73 -8.26
C PHE A 235 -9.47 -15.37 -8.77
N PHE A 236 -10.50 -15.36 -9.61
CA PHE A 236 -11.18 -14.14 -10.06
C PHE A 236 -12.69 -14.34 -10.01
N ALA A 237 -13.44 -13.25 -9.96
CA ALA A 237 -14.89 -13.29 -9.97
C ALA A 237 -15.46 -12.33 -11.01
N VAL A 238 -16.67 -12.65 -11.45
CA VAL A 238 -17.54 -11.70 -12.16
C VAL A 238 -18.63 -11.33 -11.19
N LEU A 239 -18.71 -10.06 -10.81
CA LEU A 239 -19.68 -9.62 -9.81
C LEU A 239 -21.12 -9.70 -10.34
N HIS A 240 -22.09 -9.66 -9.42
CA HIS A 240 -23.50 -9.86 -9.76
C HIS A 240 -24.08 -8.75 -10.65
N ASP A 241 -23.44 -7.58 -10.67
CA ASP A 241 -23.81 -6.36 -11.38
C ASP A 241 -22.95 -6.10 -12.63
N GLN A 242 -21.88 -6.86 -12.82
CA GLN A 242 -21.04 -6.77 -14.00
C GLN A 242 -21.74 -7.37 -15.23
N PRO A 243 -21.68 -6.72 -16.41
CA PRO A 243 -22.17 -7.27 -17.67
C PRO A 243 -21.52 -8.61 -18.04
N VAL A 244 -22.23 -9.48 -18.77
CA VAL A 244 -21.71 -10.80 -19.18
C VAL A 244 -20.67 -10.74 -20.30
N ASP A 245 -20.42 -9.57 -20.87
CA ASP A 245 -19.37 -9.27 -21.82
C ASP A 245 -18.19 -8.52 -21.17
N THR A 246 -18.16 -8.43 -19.83
CA THR A 246 -17.06 -7.81 -19.07
C THR A 246 -15.72 -8.43 -19.48
N PRO A 247 -14.74 -7.62 -19.94
CA PRO A 247 -13.45 -8.14 -20.36
C PRO A 247 -12.70 -8.82 -19.21
N ILE A 248 -12.16 -10.02 -19.48
CA ILE A 248 -11.31 -10.77 -18.53
C ILE A 248 -9.95 -10.99 -19.18
N ARG A 249 -8.86 -10.54 -18.53
CA ARG A 249 -7.49 -10.65 -19.06
C ARG A 249 -6.51 -10.96 -17.93
N LEU A 250 -5.47 -11.72 -18.24
CA LEU A 250 -4.28 -11.75 -17.40
C LEU A 250 -3.53 -10.42 -17.55
N TYR A 251 -2.89 -9.98 -16.48
CA TYR A 251 -1.96 -8.87 -16.49
C TYR A 251 -0.65 -9.25 -15.79
N ALA A 252 0.43 -8.57 -16.16
CA ALA A 252 1.68 -8.55 -15.44
C ALA A 252 2.29 -7.15 -15.53
N ARG A 253 2.85 -6.65 -14.42
CA ARG A 253 3.53 -5.35 -14.33
C ARG A 253 4.79 -5.45 -13.49
N ASP A 254 5.87 -4.85 -13.96
CA ASP A 254 7.12 -4.75 -13.21
C ASP A 254 7.31 -3.35 -12.59
N GLU A 255 8.24 -3.24 -11.65
CA GLU A 255 8.57 -1.97 -10.98
C GLU A 255 9.28 -0.96 -11.91
N ALA A 256 9.76 -1.40 -13.07
CA ALA A 256 10.30 -0.53 -14.12
C ALA A 256 9.19 0.12 -14.96
N GLY A 257 7.92 -0.21 -14.72
CA GLY A 257 6.76 0.36 -15.40
C GLY A 257 6.37 -0.37 -16.68
N ASN A 258 7.02 -1.50 -17.01
CA ASN A 258 6.61 -2.31 -18.15
C ASN A 258 5.39 -3.15 -17.79
N GLN A 259 4.52 -3.38 -18.77
CA GLN A 259 3.29 -4.13 -18.59
C GLN A 259 3.03 -5.09 -19.75
N ALA A 260 2.36 -6.20 -19.45
CA ALA A 260 1.86 -7.13 -20.44
C ALA A 260 0.47 -7.64 -20.07
N THR A 261 -0.30 -8.03 -21.09
CA THR A 261 -1.62 -8.64 -20.91
C THR A 261 -1.78 -9.83 -21.82
N ALA A 262 -2.55 -10.82 -21.39
CA ALA A 262 -2.95 -11.96 -22.23
C ALA A 262 -4.44 -12.24 -22.07
N ALA A 263 -5.12 -12.46 -23.20
CA ALA A 263 -6.48 -12.99 -23.19
C ALA A 263 -6.44 -14.51 -22.95
N PHE A 264 -7.52 -15.04 -22.43
CA PHE A 264 -7.73 -16.48 -22.30
C PHE A 264 -9.21 -16.80 -22.44
N ASP A 265 -9.51 -18.03 -22.85
CA ASP A 265 -10.89 -18.44 -23.12
C ASP A 265 -11.71 -18.45 -21.82
N THR A 266 -12.66 -17.53 -21.77
CA THR A 266 -13.64 -17.39 -20.70
C THR A 266 -15.06 -17.41 -21.27
N ARG A 267 -16.01 -17.87 -20.45
CA ARG A 267 -17.43 -17.77 -20.76
C ARG A 267 -18.19 -17.43 -19.49
N ILE A 268 -18.87 -16.29 -19.51
CA ILE A 268 -19.69 -15.80 -18.42
C ILE A 268 -21.12 -16.30 -18.62
N PHE A 269 -21.70 -16.92 -17.59
CA PHE A 269 -23.08 -17.36 -17.59
C PHE A 269 -23.95 -16.39 -16.80
N PRO A 270 -24.95 -15.73 -17.42
CA PRO A 270 -25.87 -14.86 -16.69
C PRO A 270 -26.61 -15.65 -15.61
N LYS A 271 -26.87 -14.99 -14.48
CA LYS A 271 -27.70 -15.55 -13.41
C LYS A 271 -28.86 -14.63 -13.08
N PRO A 272 -30.10 -15.15 -12.97
CA PRO A 272 -31.19 -14.36 -12.45
C PRO A 272 -31.00 -14.18 -10.94
N PHE A 273 -31.20 -12.94 -10.48
CA PHE A 273 -31.21 -12.62 -9.06
C PHE A 273 -32.62 -12.24 -8.62
N LYS A 274 -32.94 -12.53 -7.36
CA LYS A 274 -34.26 -12.24 -6.79
C LYS A 274 -34.46 -10.73 -6.65
N ASN A 275 -35.73 -10.33 -6.63
CA ASN A 275 -36.15 -8.99 -6.25
C ASN A 275 -37.15 -9.14 -5.10
N SER A 276 -36.84 -8.50 -3.98
CA SER A 276 -37.64 -8.58 -2.76
C SER A 276 -38.09 -7.19 -2.33
N ARG A 277 -39.30 -7.10 -1.77
CA ARG A 277 -39.84 -5.88 -1.17
C ARG A 277 -39.88 -6.07 0.34
N ILE A 278 -39.12 -5.27 1.07
CA ILE A 278 -38.95 -5.37 2.52
C ILE A 278 -39.74 -4.25 3.18
N ALA A 279 -40.85 -4.58 3.83
CA ALA A 279 -41.57 -3.60 4.63
C ALA A 279 -40.83 -3.35 5.95
N ILE A 280 -40.56 -2.07 6.24
CA ILE A 280 -40.03 -1.61 7.51
C ILE A 280 -41.08 -0.75 8.22
N ASP A 281 -41.10 -0.83 9.54
CA ASP A 281 -41.99 -0.07 10.40
C ASP A 281 -41.23 0.54 11.59
N ASP A 282 -41.93 1.37 12.37
CA ASP A 282 -41.33 2.05 13.51
C ASP A 282 -40.85 1.07 14.59
N ALA A 283 -41.52 -0.09 14.75
CA ALA A 283 -41.15 -1.09 15.73
C ALA A 283 -39.81 -1.74 15.37
N PHE A 284 -39.62 -2.10 14.10
CA PHE A 284 -38.36 -2.61 13.58
C PHE A 284 -37.24 -1.57 13.72
N MET A 285 -37.46 -0.34 13.24
CA MET A 285 -36.46 0.73 13.28
C MET A 285 -36.07 1.10 14.71
N SER A 286 -37.04 1.21 15.63
CA SER A 286 -36.77 1.50 17.05
C SER A 286 -35.91 0.44 17.73
N ARG A 287 -35.91 -0.80 17.22
CA ARG A 287 -35.07 -1.88 17.73
C ARG A 287 -33.66 -1.85 17.15
N VAL A 288 -33.52 -1.69 15.83
CA VAL A 288 -32.22 -1.85 15.16
C VAL A 288 -31.39 -0.57 15.13
N VAL A 289 -32.00 0.61 14.97
CA VAL A 289 -31.29 1.87 14.78
C VAL A 289 -30.46 2.23 16.02
N PRO A 290 -31.03 2.28 17.25
CA PRO A 290 -30.24 2.64 18.44
C PRO A 290 -29.14 1.61 18.75
N ALA A 291 -29.43 0.31 18.53
CA ALA A 291 -28.47 -0.76 18.77
C ALA A 291 -27.23 -0.60 17.87
N ILE A 292 -27.43 -0.40 16.56
CA ILE A 292 -26.33 -0.21 15.61
C ILE A 292 -25.55 1.08 15.92
N LEU A 293 -26.24 2.21 16.14
CA LEU A 293 -25.58 3.49 16.40
C LEU A 293 -24.82 3.52 17.74
N SER A 294 -25.18 2.66 18.70
CA SER A 294 -24.41 2.52 19.93
C SER A 294 -23.08 1.77 19.76
N GLY A 295 -22.99 0.92 18.72
CA GLY A 295 -21.83 0.08 18.42
C GLY A 295 -20.85 0.68 17.40
N THR A 296 -21.15 1.84 16.81
CA THR A 296 -20.24 2.50 15.86
C THR A 296 -20.19 4.02 16.05
N SER A 297 -19.01 4.59 15.79
CA SER A 297 -18.80 6.05 15.69
C SER A 297 -18.55 6.50 14.25
N GLU A 298 -18.65 5.59 13.28
CA GLU A 298 -18.39 5.89 11.87
C GLU A 298 -19.40 6.89 11.31
N ILE A 299 -20.65 6.83 11.76
CA ILE A 299 -21.70 7.75 11.36
C ILE A 299 -22.43 8.30 12.59
N ALA A 300 -22.92 9.53 12.49
CA ALA A 300 -23.74 10.17 13.51
C ALA A 300 -24.95 10.86 12.84
N PRO A 301 -25.88 10.09 12.25
CA PRO A 301 -27.01 10.66 11.53
C PRO A 301 -27.99 11.34 12.50
N GLU A 302 -28.48 12.51 12.09
CA GLU A 302 -29.53 13.24 12.78
C GLU A 302 -30.90 13.02 12.10
N GLY A 303 -31.97 13.49 12.72
CA GLY A 303 -33.32 13.44 12.16
C GLY A 303 -34.18 12.29 12.68
N SER A 304 -35.19 11.92 11.91
CA SER A 304 -36.16 10.88 12.28
C SER A 304 -35.53 9.48 12.34
N LEU A 305 -36.24 8.50 12.91
CA LEU A 305 -35.80 7.11 12.87
C LEU A 305 -35.62 6.59 11.43
N LEU A 306 -36.45 7.07 10.51
CA LEU A 306 -36.30 6.73 9.09
C LEU A 306 -35.01 7.33 8.52
N ASP A 307 -34.71 8.61 8.78
CA ASP A 307 -33.49 9.25 8.29
C ASP A 307 -32.23 8.53 8.79
N GLN A 308 -32.22 8.16 10.07
CA GLN A 308 -31.14 7.40 10.68
C GLN A 308 -31.04 5.98 10.10
N PHE A 309 -32.17 5.30 9.88
CA PHE A 309 -32.19 4.00 9.21
C PHE A 309 -31.60 4.07 7.80
N LEU A 310 -31.96 5.09 7.01
CA LEU A 310 -31.45 5.28 5.65
C LEU A 310 -29.93 5.54 5.65
N ALA A 311 -29.43 6.32 6.61
CA ALA A 311 -27.99 6.52 6.78
C ALA A 311 -27.25 5.22 7.14
N ILE A 312 -27.85 4.37 7.99
CA ILE A 312 -27.31 3.05 8.33
C ILE A 312 -27.32 2.13 7.11
N ASN A 313 -28.45 2.04 6.40
CA ASN A 313 -28.61 1.08 5.32
C ASN A 313 -27.88 1.47 4.02
N GLY A 314 -27.56 2.77 3.85
CA GLY A 314 -26.77 3.29 2.74
C GLY A 314 -25.30 3.57 3.09
N GLU A 315 -25.04 4.62 3.86
CA GLU A 315 -23.67 5.11 4.11
C GLU A 315 -22.86 4.14 5.01
N LEU A 316 -23.41 3.69 6.14
CA LEU A 316 -22.70 2.73 6.99
C LEU A 316 -22.49 1.39 6.28
N ARG A 317 -23.48 0.92 5.51
CA ARG A 317 -23.34 -0.28 4.66
C ARG A 317 -22.15 -0.15 3.69
N ARG A 318 -22.00 0.99 3.02
CA ARG A 318 -20.87 1.25 2.11
C ARG A 318 -19.53 1.21 2.85
N ARG A 319 -19.43 1.87 4.01
CA ARG A 319 -18.21 1.84 4.83
C ARG A 319 -17.88 0.45 5.36
N ASN A 320 -18.89 -0.32 5.77
CA ASN A 320 -18.69 -1.70 6.19
C ASN A 320 -18.20 -2.56 5.03
N ALA A 321 -18.71 -2.36 3.81
CA ALA A 321 -18.19 -3.05 2.62
C ALA A 321 -16.73 -2.66 2.32
N GLU A 322 -16.34 -1.39 2.45
CA GLU A 322 -14.95 -0.94 2.33
C GLU A 322 -14.05 -1.57 3.40
N ARG A 323 -14.54 -1.64 4.65
CA ARG A 323 -13.82 -2.31 5.74
C ARG A 323 -13.65 -3.79 5.47
N ILE A 324 -14.69 -4.48 5.00
CA ILE A 324 -14.60 -5.89 4.59
C ILE A 324 -13.60 -6.06 3.46
N ALA A 325 -13.63 -5.19 2.45
CA ALA A 325 -12.70 -5.24 1.34
C ALA A 325 -11.24 -5.04 1.76
N SER A 326 -10.98 -4.22 2.80
CA SER A 326 -9.63 -3.97 3.31
C SER A 326 -8.93 -5.23 3.84
N PHE A 327 -9.69 -6.21 4.34
CA PHE A 327 -9.12 -7.49 4.83
C PHE A 327 -8.52 -8.35 3.72
N ALA A 328 -8.79 -8.06 2.44
CA ALA A 328 -8.14 -8.74 1.32
C ALA A 328 -6.60 -8.59 1.35
N ALA A 329 -6.10 -7.46 1.86
CA ALA A 329 -4.66 -7.21 1.95
C ALA A 329 -3.94 -8.12 2.97
N GLU A 330 -4.69 -8.78 3.86
CA GLU A 330 -4.15 -9.64 4.92
C GLU A 330 -4.19 -11.14 4.57
N THR A 331 -4.59 -11.50 3.35
CA THR A 331 -4.74 -12.90 2.94
C THR A 331 -3.39 -13.62 2.82
N GLU A 332 -3.37 -14.89 3.23
CA GLU A 332 -2.20 -15.74 3.07
C GLU A 332 -1.92 -16.04 1.58
N PRO A 333 -0.67 -15.96 1.10
CA PRO A 333 -0.31 -16.27 -0.29
C PRO A 333 -0.28 -17.77 -0.58
N ARG A 334 -0.88 -18.59 0.29
CA ARG A 334 -0.92 -20.05 0.23
C ARG A 334 -2.33 -20.54 0.51
N MET A 335 -2.68 -21.69 -0.03
CA MET A 335 -3.98 -22.32 0.21
C MET A 335 -4.03 -22.92 1.62
N LEU A 336 -4.99 -22.48 2.45
CA LEU A 336 -5.17 -22.98 3.84
C LEU A 336 -6.23 -24.06 3.94
N TRP A 337 -7.18 -24.06 3.02
CA TRP A 337 -8.32 -24.96 3.02
C TRP A 337 -8.03 -26.28 2.29
N ASN A 338 -8.86 -27.28 2.55
CA ASN A 338 -8.75 -28.60 1.90
C ASN A 338 -10.14 -29.17 1.57
N GLY A 339 -10.11 -30.30 0.86
CA GLY A 339 -11.30 -31.01 0.41
C GLY A 339 -12.01 -30.32 -0.75
N VAL A 340 -13.18 -30.85 -1.10
CA VAL A 340 -13.97 -30.39 -2.26
C VAL A 340 -15.13 -29.48 -1.88
N VAL A 341 -15.42 -29.29 -0.59
CA VAL A 341 -16.66 -28.62 -0.17
C VAL A 341 -16.41 -27.72 1.02
N PHE A 342 -16.89 -26.49 0.96
CA PHE A 342 -17.03 -25.62 2.11
C PHE A 342 -18.34 -25.98 2.82
N HIS A 343 -18.38 -25.88 4.15
CA HIS A 343 -19.54 -26.31 4.92
C HIS A 343 -20.83 -25.64 4.40
N PRO A 344 -21.83 -26.42 3.94
CA PRO A 344 -23.02 -25.86 3.28
C PRO A 344 -24.13 -25.47 4.27
N PHE A 345 -23.87 -25.58 5.58
CA PHE A 345 -24.81 -25.27 6.66
C PHE A 345 -26.14 -26.00 6.51
N THR A 346 -26.07 -27.33 6.36
CA THR A 346 -27.26 -28.20 6.29
C THR A 346 -28.18 -28.00 7.49
N ASN A 347 -29.48 -28.30 7.32
CA ASN A 347 -30.53 -28.10 8.33
C ASN A 347 -30.83 -26.64 8.66
N THR A 348 -30.62 -25.75 7.68
CA THR A 348 -31.04 -24.34 7.75
C THR A 348 -32.11 -24.06 6.70
N ALA A 349 -32.96 -23.07 6.98
CA ALA A 349 -33.92 -22.52 6.02
C ALA A 349 -33.35 -21.24 5.40
N VAL A 350 -33.23 -21.22 4.07
CA VAL A 350 -32.79 -20.04 3.33
C VAL A 350 -33.88 -18.97 3.36
N GLN A 351 -33.64 -17.88 4.09
CA GLN A 351 -34.54 -16.73 4.20
C GLN A 351 -34.31 -15.73 3.06
N SER A 352 -33.06 -15.51 2.71
CA SER A 352 -32.67 -14.65 1.58
C SER A 352 -31.41 -15.21 0.91
N ALA A 353 -31.30 -14.95 -0.39
CA ALA A 353 -30.23 -15.47 -1.23
C ALA A 353 -29.27 -14.35 -1.66
N PHE A 354 -28.12 -14.75 -2.18
CA PHE A 354 -27.13 -13.83 -2.71
C PHE A 354 -27.66 -12.98 -3.88
N ALA A 355 -27.21 -11.73 -3.89
CA ALA A 355 -27.56 -10.66 -4.80
C ALA A 355 -29.07 -10.39 -4.94
N ASP A 356 -29.86 -10.69 -3.91
CA ASP A 356 -31.27 -10.29 -3.84
C ASP A 356 -31.39 -8.75 -3.82
N ARG A 357 -32.09 -8.20 -4.81
CA ARG A 357 -32.32 -6.76 -4.96
C ARG A 357 -33.48 -6.35 -4.06
N ARG A 358 -33.17 -5.71 -2.95
CA ARG A 358 -34.11 -5.34 -1.89
C ARG A 358 -34.59 -3.90 -2.07
N THR A 359 -35.88 -3.74 -2.33
CA THR A 359 -36.59 -2.46 -2.21
C THR A 359 -37.18 -2.36 -0.80
N TYR A 360 -36.79 -1.34 -0.04
CA TYR A 360 -37.33 -1.09 1.30
C TYR A 360 -38.55 -0.17 1.23
N LEU A 361 -39.60 -0.52 1.97
CA LEU A 361 -40.88 0.19 2.01
C LEU A 361 -41.21 0.68 3.41
N TYR A 362 -41.49 1.97 3.55
CA TYR A 362 -42.02 2.55 4.79
C TYR A 362 -43.37 3.22 4.51
N GLY A 363 -44.40 2.86 5.27
CA GLY A 363 -45.77 3.34 5.02
C GLY A 363 -46.28 3.02 3.60
N GLY A 364 -45.81 1.92 3.00
CA GLY A 364 -46.14 1.50 1.63
C GLY A 364 -45.39 2.25 0.51
N ARG A 365 -44.50 3.19 0.85
CA ARG A 365 -43.69 3.95 -0.11
C ARG A 365 -42.27 3.42 -0.14
N GLU A 366 -41.67 3.41 -1.32
CA GLU A 366 -40.25 3.07 -1.50
C GLU A 366 -39.36 4.16 -0.92
N VAL A 367 -38.43 3.75 -0.07
CA VAL A 367 -37.53 4.65 0.67
C VAL A 367 -36.05 4.33 0.45
N ASP A 368 -35.71 3.10 0.05
CA ASP A 368 -34.32 2.69 -0.20
C ASP A 368 -34.25 1.46 -1.13
N GLN A 369 -33.10 1.28 -1.77
CA GLN A 369 -32.77 0.10 -2.56
C GLN A 369 -31.36 -0.39 -2.23
N GLN A 370 -31.22 -1.65 -1.83
CA GLN A 370 -29.92 -2.28 -1.54
C GLN A 370 -29.83 -3.67 -2.16
N VAL A 371 -28.62 -4.21 -2.24
CA VAL A 371 -28.38 -5.59 -2.69
C VAL A 371 -27.90 -6.43 -1.52
N HIS A 372 -28.50 -7.61 -1.37
CA HIS A 372 -28.11 -8.57 -0.35
C HIS A 372 -26.93 -9.44 -0.80
N LEU A 373 -25.73 -9.14 -0.34
CA LEU A 373 -24.50 -9.78 -0.80
C LEU A 373 -24.07 -10.97 0.08
N GLY A 374 -25.03 -11.81 0.47
CA GLY A 374 -24.80 -13.01 1.27
C GLY A 374 -26.01 -13.95 1.25
N PHE A 375 -25.98 -14.96 2.11
CA PHE A 375 -27.09 -15.86 2.37
C PHE A 375 -27.56 -15.72 3.81
N ASP A 376 -28.87 -15.54 3.98
CA ASP A 376 -29.50 -15.50 5.31
C ASP A 376 -30.06 -16.89 5.61
N LEU A 377 -29.45 -17.59 6.57
CA LEU A 377 -29.70 -18.98 6.92
C LEU A 377 -30.28 -19.07 8.33
N ALA A 378 -31.57 -19.37 8.44
CA ALA A 378 -32.25 -19.51 9.72
C ALA A 378 -32.18 -20.96 10.23
N SER A 379 -32.06 -21.11 11.54
CA SER A 379 -32.07 -22.41 12.24
C SER A 379 -32.87 -22.28 13.54
N VAL A 380 -32.59 -23.13 14.53
CA VAL A 380 -32.99 -22.88 15.91
C VAL A 380 -32.25 -21.67 16.48
N GLN A 381 -32.84 -21.01 17.46
CA GLN A 381 -32.26 -19.82 18.10
C GLN A 381 -30.85 -20.12 18.65
N GLN A 382 -29.91 -19.20 18.42
CA GLN A 382 -28.51 -19.34 18.83
C GLN A 382 -27.88 -20.66 18.38
N ALA A 383 -28.16 -21.10 17.16
CA ALA A 383 -27.55 -22.31 16.59
C ALA A 383 -26.02 -22.14 16.49
N PRO A 384 -25.23 -23.19 16.77
CA PRO A 384 -23.79 -23.15 16.60
C PRO A 384 -23.43 -23.00 15.12
N ILE A 385 -22.40 -22.20 14.84
CA ILE A 385 -21.93 -21.89 13.49
C ILE A 385 -20.54 -22.49 13.30
N PRO A 386 -20.39 -23.51 12.45
CA PRO A 386 -19.09 -24.05 12.10
C PRO A 386 -18.34 -23.16 11.11
N ALA A 387 -17.01 -23.12 11.19
CA ALA A 387 -16.15 -22.58 10.14
C ALA A 387 -16.38 -23.36 8.83
N ALA A 388 -16.58 -22.62 7.74
CA ALA A 388 -16.86 -23.18 6.42
C ALA A 388 -15.70 -24.05 5.89
N ASN A 389 -14.47 -23.65 6.17
CA ASN A 389 -13.27 -24.45 5.94
C ASN A 389 -12.14 -24.01 6.89
N ALA A 390 -11.00 -24.69 6.83
CA ALA A 390 -9.82 -24.31 7.59
C ALA A 390 -9.28 -22.94 7.15
N GLY A 391 -8.76 -22.17 8.09
CA GLY A 391 -8.31 -20.80 7.80
C GLY A 391 -7.74 -20.06 9.02
N ARG A 392 -7.42 -18.79 8.83
CA ARG A 392 -6.99 -17.85 9.87
C ARG A 392 -8.02 -16.76 10.05
N VAL A 393 -8.45 -16.49 11.28
CA VAL A 393 -9.40 -15.41 11.59
C VAL A 393 -8.72 -14.07 11.35
N LEU A 394 -9.28 -13.24 10.47
CA LEU A 394 -8.83 -11.87 10.21
C LEU A 394 -9.53 -10.87 11.13
N PHE A 395 -10.79 -11.14 11.46
CA PHE A 395 -11.63 -10.23 12.23
C PHE A 395 -12.62 -11.00 13.09
N ALA A 396 -12.84 -10.53 14.32
CA ALA A 396 -13.82 -11.06 15.27
C ALA A 396 -14.23 -9.94 16.22
N ASP A 397 -15.17 -9.09 15.80
CA ASP A 397 -15.69 -7.95 16.57
C ASP A 397 -17.04 -7.47 15.98
N GLU A 398 -17.62 -6.42 16.56
CA GLU A 398 -18.78 -5.73 15.98
C GLU A 398 -18.42 -4.95 14.71
N LEU A 399 -19.25 -5.06 13.67
CA LEU A 399 -19.07 -4.39 12.38
C LEU A 399 -20.39 -3.82 11.86
N GLY A 400 -20.82 -2.67 12.41
CA GLY A 400 -21.95 -1.88 11.92
C GLY A 400 -23.20 -2.72 11.60
N ILE A 401 -23.62 -2.74 10.32
CA ILE A 401 -24.82 -3.46 9.92
C ILE A 401 -24.71 -4.99 10.05
N TYR A 402 -23.49 -5.54 10.11
CA TYR A 402 -23.26 -6.97 10.29
C TYR A 402 -23.33 -7.40 11.76
N GLY A 403 -23.36 -6.45 12.70
CA GLY A 403 -23.32 -6.75 14.14
C GLY A 403 -22.04 -7.48 14.51
N ASN A 404 -22.13 -8.39 15.48
CA ASN A 404 -21.01 -9.27 15.80
C ASN A 404 -20.66 -10.11 14.57
N CYS A 405 -19.41 -10.02 14.12
CA CYS A 405 -18.97 -10.53 12.85
C CYS A 405 -17.62 -11.25 12.99
N VAL A 406 -17.50 -12.39 12.34
CA VAL A 406 -16.23 -13.11 12.18
C VAL A 406 -15.87 -13.16 10.70
N ILE A 407 -14.61 -12.93 10.35
CA ILE A 407 -14.08 -13.09 8.99
C ILE A 407 -12.89 -14.04 9.05
N VAL A 408 -12.91 -15.09 8.23
CA VAL A 408 -11.86 -16.11 8.15
C VAL A 408 -11.21 -16.08 6.77
N ASP A 409 -9.89 -15.91 6.73
CA ASP A 409 -9.07 -16.10 5.55
C ASP A 409 -8.80 -17.58 5.30
N HIS A 410 -9.06 -18.03 4.09
CA HIS A 410 -8.71 -19.37 3.62
C HIS A 410 -7.46 -19.33 2.71
N GLY A 411 -6.89 -18.15 2.49
CA GLY A 411 -5.74 -17.90 1.66
C GLY A 411 -6.08 -17.76 0.18
N LEU A 412 -5.11 -17.29 -0.60
CA LEU A 412 -5.25 -16.98 -2.02
C LEU A 412 -6.39 -15.98 -2.32
N GLY A 413 -6.68 -15.09 -1.37
CA GLY A 413 -7.77 -14.11 -1.45
C GLY A 413 -9.17 -14.65 -1.14
N VAL A 414 -9.32 -15.94 -0.81
CA VAL A 414 -10.62 -16.55 -0.50
C VAL A 414 -10.91 -16.37 0.99
N GLN A 415 -12.06 -15.77 1.33
CA GLN A 415 -12.45 -15.54 2.72
C GLN A 415 -13.92 -15.89 2.94
N SER A 416 -14.31 -16.11 4.19
CA SER A 416 -15.71 -16.27 4.60
C SER A 416 -16.07 -15.32 5.73
N LEU A 417 -17.30 -14.80 5.69
CA LEU A 417 -17.85 -13.88 6.68
C LEU A 417 -19.09 -14.47 7.33
N TYR A 418 -19.18 -14.34 8.66
CA TYR A 418 -20.25 -14.84 9.51
C TYR A 418 -20.77 -13.69 10.35
N ALA A 419 -22.03 -13.29 10.15
CA ALA A 419 -22.58 -12.09 10.76
C ALA A 419 -23.90 -12.33 11.50
N HIS A 420 -24.36 -11.28 12.18
CA HIS A 420 -25.51 -11.24 13.09
C HIS A 420 -25.35 -12.15 14.31
N LEU A 421 -24.10 -12.43 14.71
CA LEU A 421 -23.82 -13.40 15.76
C LEU A 421 -24.33 -12.94 17.13
N SER A 422 -24.84 -13.85 17.95
CA SER A 422 -25.10 -13.53 19.37
C SER A 422 -23.81 -13.53 20.18
N SER A 423 -22.85 -14.36 19.79
CA SER A 423 -21.55 -14.54 20.43
C SER A 423 -20.58 -15.23 19.47
N PHE A 424 -19.29 -15.02 19.67
CA PHE A 424 -18.21 -15.74 18.98
C PHE A 424 -17.14 -16.15 20.01
N SER A 425 -16.41 -17.23 19.70
CA SER A 425 -15.42 -17.83 20.61
C SER A 425 -14.00 -17.81 20.04
N VAL A 426 -13.78 -17.03 18.98
CA VAL A 426 -12.51 -16.88 18.28
C VAL A 426 -12.07 -15.41 18.30
N SER A 427 -10.78 -15.19 18.14
CA SER A 427 -10.14 -13.86 18.06
C SER A 427 -9.35 -13.73 16.76
N ALA A 428 -9.09 -12.48 16.33
CA ALA A 428 -8.20 -12.23 15.19
C ALA A 428 -6.82 -12.88 15.43
N GLY A 429 -6.32 -13.58 14.41
CA GLY A 429 -5.09 -14.37 14.47
C GLY A 429 -5.30 -15.86 14.75
N ASP A 430 -6.45 -16.28 15.25
CA ASP A 430 -6.72 -17.70 15.53
C ASP A 430 -6.73 -18.53 14.24
N VAL A 431 -6.20 -19.75 14.30
CA VAL A 431 -6.35 -20.75 13.24
C VAL A 431 -7.56 -21.62 13.57
N VAL A 432 -8.45 -21.80 12.60
CA VAL A 432 -9.65 -22.62 12.74
C VAL A 432 -9.62 -23.79 11.76
N GLU A 433 -10.15 -24.92 12.19
CA GLU A 433 -10.38 -26.08 11.31
C GLU A 433 -11.79 -26.04 10.71
N LYS A 434 -11.98 -26.70 9.56
CA LYS A 434 -13.30 -26.88 8.98
C LYS A 434 -14.23 -27.57 9.99
N GLY A 435 -15.39 -26.98 10.26
CA GLY A 435 -16.37 -27.53 11.19
C GLY A 435 -16.22 -27.05 12.64
N GLN A 436 -15.11 -26.39 12.99
CA GLN A 436 -14.93 -25.81 14.32
C GLN A 436 -15.94 -24.70 14.57
N GLU A 437 -16.60 -24.69 15.73
CA GLU A 437 -17.53 -23.62 16.09
C GLU A 437 -16.79 -22.28 16.20
N VAL A 438 -17.24 -21.27 15.43
CA VAL A 438 -16.70 -19.90 15.46
C VAL A 438 -17.62 -18.93 16.20
N GLY A 439 -18.90 -19.29 16.33
CA GLY A 439 -19.88 -18.50 17.05
C GLY A 439 -21.27 -19.10 16.98
N ARG A 440 -22.27 -18.29 17.34
CA ARG A 440 -23.68 -18.69 17.39
C ARG A 440 -24.56 -17.66 16.70
N THR A 441 -25.60 -18.12 16.00
CA THR A 441 -26.56 -17.22 15.31
C THR A 441 -27.21 -16.26 16.29
N GLY A 442 -27.69 -15.13 15.81
CA GLY A 442 -28.30 -14.12 16.66
C GLY A 442 -29.01 -13.04 15.87
N ILE A 443 -29.16 -11.88 16.52
CA ILE A 443 -29.95 -10.74 16.01
C ILE A 443 -29.18 -9.41 16.06
N THR A 444 -27.86 -9.45 16.18
CA THR A 444 -27.04 -8.23 16.25
C THR A 444 -26.94 -7.57 14.87
N GLY A 445 -26.70 -6.26 14.83
CA GLY A 445 -26.69 -5.49 13.58
C GLY A 445 -28.07 -5.37 12.93
N LEU A 446 -28.09 -5.27 11.61
CA LEU A 446 -29.30 -5.09 10.81
C LEU A 446 -30.00 -6.43 10.52
N ALA A 447 -30.53 -7.05 11.58
CA ALA A 447 -31.19 -8.36 11.51
C ALA A 447 -32.71 -8.29 11.80
N GLY A 448 -33.49 -8.93 10.93
CA GLY A 448 -34.95 -9.08 11.09
C GLY A 448 -35.38 -10.14 12.11
N GLY A 449 -34.50 -11.11 12.41
CA GLY A 449 -34.72 -12.24 13.30
C GLY A 449 -33.45 -13.05 13.45
N ASP A 450 -33.47 -14.15 14.21
CA ASP A 450 -32.28 -14.99 14.44
C ASP A 450 -31.90 -15.74 13.15
N HIS A 451 -30.70 -15.47 12.63
CA HIS A 451 -30.14 -16.16 11.48
C HIS A 451 -28.61 -15.98 11.41
N LEU A 452 -27.96 -16.78 10.56
CA LEU A 452 -26.61 -16.53 10.07
C LEU A 452 -26.70 -15.76 8.75
N HIS A 453 -26.05 -14.59 8.68
CA HIS A 453 -25.67 -14.02 7.38
C HIS A 453 -24.29 -14.55 7.00
N PHE A 454 -24.21 -15.34 5.93
CA PHE A 454 -22.98 -15.96 5.44
C PHE A 454 -22.59 -15.41 4.07
N THR A 455 -21.33 -15.02 3.92
CA THR A 455 -20.80 -14.50 2.66
C THR A 455 -19.47 -15.17 2.34
N MET A 456 -19.30 -15.58 1.08
CA MET A 456 -17.99 -15.88 0.52
C MET A 456 -17.42 -14.61 -0.09
N LEU A 457 -16.14 -14.40 0.12
CA LEU A 457 -15.39 -13.23 -0.34
C LEU A 457 -14.24 -13.72 -1.22
N LEU A 458 -13.98 -12.97 -2.28
CA LEU A 458 -12.79 -13.12 -3.10
C LEU A 458 -12.14 -11.77 -3.29
N GLN A 459 -10.95 -11.59 -2.70
CA GLN A 459 -10.22 -10.31 -2.70
C GLN A 459 -11.11 -9.14 -2.26
N GLY A 460 -11.83 -9.35 -1.15
CA GLY A 460 -12.73 -8.36 -0.58
C GLY A 460 -14.06 -8.21 -1.31
N GLN A 461 -14.22 -8.84 -2.48
CA GLN A 461 -15.47 -8.81 -3.23
C GLN A 461 -16.41 -9.92 -2.79
N MET A 462 -17.67 -9.59 -2.54
CA MET A 462 -18.68 -10.56 -2.12
C MET A 462 -19.16 -11.38 -3.31
N ILE A 463 -19.05 -12.71 -3.20
CA ILE A 463 -19.36 -13.67 -4.26
C ILE A 463 -20.36 -14.72 -3.78
N ASN A 464 -20.99 -15.40 -4.73
CA ASN A 464 -22.04 -16.37 -4.48
C ASN A 464 -21.51 -17.62 -3.74
N PRO A 465 -21.97 -17.92 -2.51
CA PRO A 465 -21.54 -19.09 -1.76
C PRO A 465 -21.92 -20.45 -2.38
N ILE A 466 -22.95 -20.50 -3.23
CA ILE A 466 -23.48 -21.78 -3.77
C ILE A 466 -22.38 -22.60 -4.45
N GLU A 467 -21.47 -21.96 -5.17
CA GLU A 467 -20.39 -22.63 -5.88
C GLU A 467 -19.44 -23.35 -4.92
N TRP A 468 -19.15 -22.75 -3.77
CA TRP A 468 -18.26 -23.31 -2.74
C TRP A 468 -18.89 -24.45 -1.95
N TRP A 469 -20.22 -24.51 -1.94
CA TRP A 469 -21.01 -25.60 -1.36
C TRP A 469 -21.18 -26.79 -2.31
N ASP A 470 -20.91 -26.63 -3.60
CA ASP A 470 -20.98 -27.70 -4.59
C ASP A 470 -19.63 -28.43 -4.71
N PRO A 471 -19.52 -29.69 -4.26
CA PRO A 471 -18.28 -30.45 -4.37
C PRO A 471 -17.81 -30.63 -5.82
N LYS A 472 -18.74 -30.68 -6.78
CA LYS A 472 -18.41 -30.83 -8.19
C LYS A 472 -17.80 -29.56 -8.75
N TRP A 473 -18.29 -28.39 -8.33
CA TRP A 473 -17.71 -27.12 -8.74
C TRP A 473 -16.25 -27.01 -8.26
N THR A 474 -15.97 -27.23 -6.97
CA THR A 474 -14.58 -27.13 -6.47
C THR A 474 -13.66 -28.12 -7.16
N GLU A 475 -14.13 -29.36 -7.36
CA GLU A 475 -13.38 -30.40 -8.06
C GLU A 475 -13.09 -30.01 -9.51
N ASP A 476 -14.12 -29.67 -10.28
CA ASP A 476 -14.00 -29.42 -11.72
C ASP A 476 -13.36 -28.06 -12.03
N ARG A 477 -13.62 -27.03 -11.24
CA ARG A 477 -13.25 -25.64 -11.53
C ARG A 477 -11.94 -25.22 -10.85
N VAL A 478 -11.58 -25.86 -9.74
CA VAL A 478 -10.39 -25.52 -8.94
C VAL A 478 -9.40 -26.68 -8.93
N LEU A 479 -9.71 -27.77 -8.22
CA LEU A 479 -8.73 -28.80 -7.88
C LEU A 479 -8.18 -29.54 -9.10
N ARG A 480 -9.02 -29.85 -10.09
CA ARG A 480 -8.58 -30.49 -11.34
C ARG A 480 -7.53 -29.67 -12.08
N LYS A 481 -7.64 -28.34 -12.07
CA LYS A 481 -6.65 -27.43 -12.70
C LYS A 481 -5.35 -27.41 -11.92
N LEU A 482 -5.45 -27.41 -10.59
CA LEU A 482 -4.28 -27.43 -9.71
C LEU A 482 -3.52 -28.76 -9.81
N ARG A 483 -4.23 -29.90 -9.85
CA ARG A 483 -3.60 -31.22 -10.02
C ARG A 483 -2.84 -31.35 -11.34
N ALA A 484 -3.31 -30.69 -12.41
CA ALA A 484 -2.68 -30.72 -13.73
C ALA A 484 -1.33 -29.98 -13.80
N VAL A 485 -0.93 -29.27 -12.74
CA VAL A 485 0.37 -28.60 -12.65
C VAL A 485 1.24 -29.12 -11.49
N LEU A 486 0.82 -30.22 -10.85
CA LEU A 486 1.63 -30.89 -9.84
C LEU A 486 2.76 -31.69 -10.51
N PRO A 487 3.90 -31.91 -9.83
CA PRO A 487 4.95 -32.78 -10.36
C PRO A 487 4.43 -34.20 -10.66
N GLY A 488 4.76 -34.71 -11.85
CA GLY A 488 4.42 -36.07 -12.30
C GLY A 488 2.95 -36.28 -12.67
N SER A 489 2.19 -35.19 -12.87
CA SER A 489 0.81 -35.19 -13.35
C SER A 489 0.65 -35.51 -14.83
#